data_AF-A0A7S2V200-F1
#
_entry.id   AF-A0A7S2V200-F1
#
_cell.length_a   1.000
_cell.length_b   1.000
_cell.length_c   1.000
_cell.angle_alpha   90.00
_cell.angle_beta   90.00
_cell.angle_gamma   90.00
#
_symmetry.space_group_name_H-M   'P 1'
#
loop_
_entity.id
_entity.type
_entity.pdbx_description
1 polymer ?
#
loop_
_entity_poly.entity_id
_entity_poly.type
_entity_poly.pdbx_seq_one_letter_code
_entity_poly.pdbx_strand_id
1 'polypeptide(L)'
;MPNAAAEAKKAEGNNFFKRGDYDNAIKLYSQAIEIDPSNHAYWSNRSASYAGLGQYEQAAEDGMQCIRVNKQFIKGYFRAATAQQNLGQNDAALQTVKAGLAIDSSNADLKRMQKELEEAVRVKKVQVLVKQAQEELECSDFGKCLRTVDQGLRLDAGNADLERIKAQAEPRFERQE
;
A
#
# COMPACT_ATOMS: atom_id res chain seq x y z
N MET A 1 18.44 -23.09 -17.30
CA MET A 1 19.74 -22.41 -17.10
C MET A 1 19.51 -20.91 -17.23
N PRO A 2 20.01 -20.07 -16.32
CA PRO A 2 19.89 -18.62 -16.45
C PRO A 2 20.49 -18.17 -17.79
N ASN A 3 19.80 -17.28 -18.51
CA ASN A 3 20.35 -16.75 -19.76
C ASN A 3 21.55 -15.85 -19.44
N ALA A 4 22.75 -16.30 -19.82
CA ALA A 4 24.01 -15.61 -19.49
C ALA A 4 24.04 -14.15 -19.98
N ALA A 5 23.40 -13.86 -21.13
CA ALA A 5 23.29 -12.50 -21.64
C ALA A 5 22.38 -11.63 -20.76
N ALA A 6 21.24 -12.17 -20.30
CA ALA A 6 20.34 -11.45 -19.38
C ALA A 6 21.00 -11.22 -18.02
N GLU A 7 21.73 -12.20 -17.50
CA GLU A 7 22.46 -12.08 -16.23
C GLU A 7 23.58 -11.03 -16.31
N ALA A 8 24.29 -10.94 -17.45
CA ALA A 8 25.26 -9.88 -17.69
C ALA A 8 24.61 -8.49 -17.68
N LYS A 9 23.46 -8.34 -18.34
CA LYS A 9 22.68 -7.09 -18.34
C LYS A 9 22.21 -6.71 -16.93
N LYS A 10 21.70 -7.67 -16.15
CA LYS A 10 21.37 -7.43 -14.73
C LYS A 10 22.59 -7.00 -13.93
N ALA A 11 23.74 -7.67 -14.10
CA ALA A 11 24.96 -7.34 -13.36
C ALA A 11 25.45 -5.92 -13.67
N GLU A 12 25.40 -5.52 -14.94
CA GLU A 12 25.69 -4.15 -15.37
C GLU A 12 24.68 -3.15 -14.77
N GLY A 13 23.38 -3.46 -14.82
CA GLY A 13 22.32 -2.64 -14.22
C GLY A 13 22.51 -2.44 -12.71
N ASN A 14 22.96 -3.48 -12.00
CA ASN A 14 23.27 -3.40 -10.57
C ASN A 14 24.39 -2.38 -10.28
N ASN A 15 25.36 -2.21 -11.20
CA ASN A 15 26.43 -1.23 -11.01
C ASN A 15 25.91 0.20 -11.12
N PHE A 16 25.02 0.48 -12.09
CA PHE A 16 24.34 1.77 -12.20
C PHE A 16 23.42 2.02 -10.99
N PHE A 17 22.67 1.01 -10.57
CA PHE A 17 21.80 1.09 -9.39
C PHE A 17 22.57 1.49 -8.13
N LYS A 18 23.74 0.87 -7.89
CA LYS A 18 24.61 1.20 -6.74
C LYS A 18 25.15 2.63 -6.78
N ARG A 19 25.26 3.23 -7.96
CA ARG A 19 25.70 4.62 -8.16
C ARG A 19 24.53 5.62 -8.09
N GLY A 20 23.30 5.15 -7.91
CA GLY A 20 22.09 5.99 -7.94
C GLY A 20 21.63 6.37 -9.35
N ASP A 21 22.26 5.83 -10.39
CA ASP A 21 21.85 6.05 -11.78
C ASP A 21 20.74 5.07 -12.15
N TYR A 22 19.53 5.41 -11.73
CA TYR A 22 18.36 4.53 -11.88
C TYR A 22 17.89 4.45 -13.34
N ASP A 23 18.02 5.52 -14.14
CA ASP A 23 17.62 5.51 -15.55
C ASP A 23 18.42 4.48 -16.37
N ASN A 24 19.74 4.45 -16.21
CA ASN A 24 20.56 3.46 -16.92
C ASN A 24 20.37 2.05 -16.34
N ALA A 25 20.13 1.93 -15.02
CA ALA A 25 19.77 0.65 -14.43
C ALA A 25 18.47 0.09 -15.03
N ILE A 26 17.43 0.92 -15.20
CA ILE A 26 16.14 0.54 -15.79
C ILE A 26 16.32 0.02 -17.22
N LYS A 27 17.11 0.71 -18.05
CA LYS A 27 17.39 0.26 -19.42
C LYS A 27 18.01 -1.13 -19.45
N LEU A 28 18.99 -1.38 -18.58
CA LEU A 28 19.69 -2.66 -18.52
C LEU A 28 18.81 -3.79 -17.96
N TYR A 29 17.99 -3.52 -16.94
CA TYR A 29 17.01 -4.51 -16.47
C TYR A 29 15.92 -4.79 -17.52
N SER A 30 15.52 -3.78 -18.30
CA SER A 30 14.55 -3.97 -19.39
C SER A 30 15.13 -4.87 -20.49
N GLN A 31 16.39 -4.66 -20.88
CA GLN A 31 17.09 -5.56 -21.79
C GLN A 31 17.20 -6.98 -21.21
N ALA A 32 17.46 -7.13 -19.90
CA ALA A 32 17.46 -8.45 -19.26
C ALA A 32 16.09 -9.14 -19.33
N ILE A 33 15.00 -8.38 -19.14
CA ILE A 33 13.61 -8.86 -19.24
C ILE A 33 13.24 -9.27 -20.67
N GLU A 34 13.66 -8.49 -21.67
CA GLU A 34 13.45 -8.82 -23.09
C GLU A 34 14.14 -10.14 -23.48
N ILE A 35 15.33 -10.38 -22.94
CA ILE A 35 16.10 -11.61 -23.18
C ILE A 35 15.51 -12.80 -22.41
N ASP A 36 15.11 -12.58 -21.15
CA ASP A 36 14.56 -13.61 -20.27
C ASP A 36 13.56 -13.00 -19.27
N PRO A 37 12.24 -13.06 -19.56
CA PRO A 37 11.22 -12.49 -18.68
C PRO A 37 10.92 -13.38 -17.46
N SER A 38 11.47 -14.60 -17.39
CA SER A 38 11.15 -15.59 -16.37
C SER A 38 11.91 -15.41 -15.05
N ASN A 39 12.86 -14.47 -15.00
CA ASN A 39 13.64 -14.20 -13.80
C ASN A 39 13.06 -13.04 -12.99
N HIS A 40 12.44 -13.37 -11.85
CA HIS A 40 11.86 -12.42 -10.91
C HIS A 40 12.84 -11.33 -10.42
N ALA A 41 14.15 -11.59 -10.42
CA ALA A 41 15.15 -10.62 -9.97
C ALA A 41 15.21 -9.36 -10.85
N TYR A 42 15.00 -9.49 -12.17
CA TYR A 42 15.05 -8.34 -13.08
C TYR A 42 13.88 -7.38 -12.81
N TRP A 43 12.67 -7.93 -12.67
CA TRP A 43 11.47 -7.19 -12.29
C TRP A 43 11.62 -6.52 -10.91
N SER A 44 12.14 -7.24 -9.92
CA SER A 44 12.41 -6.68 -8.58
C SER A 44 13.39 -5.50 -8.62
N ASN A 45 14.46 -5.61 -9.40
CA ASN A 45 15.49 -4.57 -9.46
C ASN A 45 15.05 -3.36 -10.30
N ARG A 46 14.27 -3.58 -11.36
CA ARG A 46 13.67 -2.49 -12.14
C ARG A 46 12.60 -1.75 -11.34
N SER A 47 11.74 -2.48 -10.61
CA SER A 47 10.81 -1.91 -9.62
C SER A 47 11.53 -1.01 -8.60
N ALA A 48 12.65 -1.48 -8.04
CA ALA A 48 13.45 -0.69 -7.11
C ALA A 48 14.01 0.60 -7.73
N SER A 49 14.40 0.53 -9.01
CA SER A 49 14.94 1.67 -9.75
C SER A 49 13.86 2.70 -10.06
N TYR A 50 12.69 2.25 -10.50
CA TYR A 50 11.51 3.11 -10.67
C TYR A 50 11.11 3.79 -9.37
N ALA A 51 11.10 3.07 -8.25
CA ALA A 51 10.83 3.66 -6.93
C ALA A 51 11.90 4.70 -6.54
N GLY A 52 13.17 4.48 -6.89
CA GLY A 52 14.25 5.46 -6.70
C GLY A 52 14.07 6.77 -7.47
N LEU A 53 13.33 6.73 -8.59
CA LEU A 53 12.94 7.90 -9.39
C LEU A 53 11.57 8.48 -9.02
N GLY A 54 10.89 7.94 -7.99
CA GLY A 54 9.51 8.33 -7.65
C GLY A 54 8.46 7.86 -8.65
N GLN A 55 8.81 6.99 -9.59
CA GLN A 55 7.92 6.41 -10.60
C GLN A 55 7.15 5.22 -10.01
N TYR A 56 6.28 5.51 -9.04
CA TYR A 56 5.67 4.46 -8.22
C TYR A 56 4.65 3.59 -8.95
N GLU A 57 4.01 4.08 -10.01
CA GLU A 57 3.09 3.27 -10.83
C GLU A 57 3.83 2.12 -11.52
N GLN A 58 4.91 2.43 -12.25
CA GLN A 58 5.77 1.43 -12.88
C GLN A 58 6.44 0.53 -11.84
N ALA A 59 6.84 1.08 -10.68
CA ALA A 59 7.41 0.29 -9.60
C ALA A 59 6.42 -0.74 -9.05
N ALA A 60 5.14 -0.37 -8.89
CA ALA A 60 4.09 -1.26 -8.42
C ALA A 60 3.81 -2.35 -9.46
N GLU A 61 3.73 -2.00 -10.75
CA GLU A 61 3.53 -2.97 -11.82
C GLU A 61 4.65 -4.01 -11.86
N ASP A 62 5.91 -3.58 -11.85
CA ASP A 62 7.07 -4.47 -11.84
C ASP A 62 7.16 -5.31 -10.56
N GLY A 63 6.77 -4.74 -9.41
CA GLY A 63 6.66 -5.48 -8.15
C GLY A 63 5.63 -6.61 -8.26
N MET A 64 4.47 -6.34 -8.87
CA MET A 64 3.44 -7.34 -9.12
C MET A 64 3.88 -8.38 -10.16
N GLN A 65 4.61 -7.99 -11.21
CA GLN A 65 5.23 -8.94 -12.14
C GLN A 65 6.24 -9.84 -11.44
N CYS A 66 7.07 -9.29 -10.55
CA CYS A 66 8.02 -10.06 -9.74
C CYS A 66 7.31 -11.16 -8.93
N ILE A 67 6.19 -10.83 -8.28
CA ILE A 67 5.35 -11.78 -7.53
C ILE A 67 4.74 -12.83 -8.45
N ARG A 68 4.24 -12.43 -9.63
CA ARG A 68 3.68 -13.36 -10.63
C ARG A 68 4.70 -14.39 -11.09
N VAL A 69 5.94 -13.94 -11.34
CA VAL A 69 7.03 -14.80 -11.79
C VAL A 69 7.52 -15.73 -10.68
N ASN A 70 7.66 -15.23 -9.45
CA ASN A 70 8.02 -16.05 -8.29
C ASN A 70 7.25 -15.65 -7.03
N LYS A 71 6.19 -16.40 -6.74
CA LYS A 71 5.32 -16.18 -5.56
C LYS A 71 6.02 -16.41 -4.22
N GLN A 72 7.16 -17.11 -4.20
CA GLN A 72 7.93 -17.37 -2.98
C GLN A 72 8.94 -16.25 -2.66
N PHE A 73 9.14 -15.30 -3.58
CA PHE A 73 10.11 -14.24 -3.40
C PHE A 73 9.53 -13.07 -2.59
N ILE A 74 9.72 -13.12 -1.27
CA ILE A 74 9.17 -12.13 -0.31
C ILE A 74 9.51 -10.68 -0.67
N LYS A 75 10.72 -10.42 -1.20
CA LYS A 75 11.12 -9.08 -1.64
C LYS A 75 10.21 -8.50 -2.72
N GLY A 76 9.60 -9.33 -3.59
CA GLY A 76 8.63 -8.86 -4.59
C GLY A 76 7.39 -8.22 -3.96
N TYR A 77 6.86 -8.84 -2.89
CA TYR A 77 5.75 -8.27 -2.11
C TYR A 77 6.16 -6.95 -1.44
N PHE A 78 7.36 -6.89 -0.87
CA PHE A 78 7.87 -5.64 -0.29
C PHE A 78 7.99 -4.52 -1.34
N ARG A 79 8.51 -4.82 -2.55
CA ARG A 79 8.60 -3.85 -3.66
C ARG A 79 7.23 -3.32 -4.07
N ALA A 80 6.29 -4.22 -4.35
CA ALA A 80 4.93 -3.87 -4.76
C ALA A 80 4.20 -3.06 -3.68
N ALA A 81 4.23 -3.52 -2.43
CA ALA A 81 3.55 -2.85 -1.32
C ALA A 81 4.13 -1.46 -1.02
N THR A 82 5.46 -1.31 -1.07
CA THR A 82 6.12 0.01 -0.91
C THR A 82 5.65 0.97 -1.99
N ALA A 83 5.62 0.54 -3.26
CA ALA A 83 5.18 1.37 -4.37
C ALA A 83 3.69 1.75 -4.24
N GLN A 84 2.83 0.79 -3.91
CA GLN A 84 1.39 1.02 -3.67
C GLN A 84 1.15 2.01 -2.51
N GLN A 85 1.91 1.89 -1.43
CA GLN A 85 1.84 2.82 -0.29
C GLN A 85 2.20 4.25 -0.70
N ASN A 86 3.25 4.44 -1.52
CA ASN A 86 3.65 5.75 -2.01
C ASN A 86 2.62 6.37 -2.98
N LEU A 87 1.81 5.53 -3.66
CA LEU A 87 0.65 5.97 -4.45
C LEU A 87 -0.59 6.29 -3.58
N GLY A 88 -0.52 6.13 -2.26
CA GLY A 88 -1.66 6.28 -1.36
C GLY A 88 -2.68 5.13 -1.46
N GLN A 89 -2.35 4.04 -2.15
CA GLN A 89 -3.18 2.85 -2.33
C GLN A 89 -3.04 1.90 -1.14
N ASN A 90 -3.29 2.40 0.07
CA ASN A 90 -3.00 1.69 1.33
C ASN A 90 -3.77 0.36 1.44
N ASP A 91 -5.01 0.28 0.96
CA ASP A 91 -5.78 -0.96 0.94
C ASP A 91 -5.15 -2.04 0.05
N ALA A 92 -4.68 -1.65 -1.15
CA ALA A 92 -4.00 -2.55 -2.07
C ALA A 92 -2.65 -2.99 -1.51
N ALA A 93 -1.88 -2.05 -0.95
CA ALA A 93 -0.62 -2.35 -0.26
C ALA A 93 -0.82 -3.34 0.89
N LEU A 94 -1.87 -3.16 1.69
CA LEU A 94 -2.19 -4.04 2.82
C LEU A 94 -2.52 -5.47 2.36
N GLN A 95 -3.25 -5.61 1.24
CA GLN A 95 -3.53 -6.92 0.64
C GLN A 95 -2.25 -7.59 0.16
N THR A 96 -1.36 -6.85 -0.52
CA THR A 96 -0.06 -7.34 -0.97
C THR A 96 0.80 -7.80 0.20
N VAL A 97 0.87 -7.02 1.28
CA VAL A 97 1.63 -7.38 2.49
C VAL A 97 1.07 -8.64 3.14
N LYS A 98 -0.26 -8.75 3.28
CA LYS A 98 -0.92 -9.94 3.82
C LYS A 98 -0.63 -11.19 2.99
N ALA A 99 -0.63 -11.06 1.67
CA ALA A 99 -0.24 -12.16 0.77
C ALA A 99 1.23 -12.56 0.98
N GLY A 100 2.15 -11.60 1.14
CA GLY A 100 3.54 -11.88 1.44
C GLY A 100 3.75 -12.56 2.81
N LEU A 101 3.02 -12.13 3.84
CA LEU A 101 3.05 -12.73 5.18
C LEU A 101 2.41 -14.12 5.22
N ALA A 102 1.52 -14.46 4.29
CA ALA A 102 1.03 -15.82 4.14
C ALA A 102 2.12 -16.79 3.64
N ILE A 103 3.15 -16.27 2.96
CA ILE A 103 4.32 -17.05 2.52
C ILE A 103 5.39 -17.11 3.62
N ASP A 104 5.73 -15.96 4.20
CA ASP A 104 6.65 -15.87 5.34
C ASP A 104 6.02 -15.02 6.45
N SER A 105 5.35 -15.71 7.38
CA SER A 105 4.68 -15.09 8.51
C SER A 105 5.63 -14.54 9.56
N SER A 106 6.94 -14.77 9.43
CA SER A 106 7.97 -14.28 10.34
C SER A 106 8.64 -12.99 9.85
N ASN A 107 8.40 -12.60 8.60
CA ASN A 107 9.08 -11.47 7.97
C ASN A 107 8.87 -10.14 8.71
N ALA A 108 9.94 -9.58 9.29
CA ALA A 108 9.88 -8.39 10.12
C ALA A 108 9.49 -7.12 9.33
N ASP A 109 10.01 -6.96 8.11
CA ASP A 109 9.73 -5.79 7.28
C ASP A 109 8.25 -5.74 6.85
N LEU A 110 7.70 -6.87 6.41
CA LEU A 110 6.29 -6.96 6.06
C LEU A 110 5.37 -6.78 7.28
N LYS A 111 5.75 -7.28 8.46
CA LYS A 111 4.99 -7.03 9.71
C LYS A 111 4.98 -5.56 10.09
N ARG A 112 6.11 -4.86 9.97
CA ARG A 112 6.19 -3.42 10.22
C ARG A 112 5.26 -2.68 9.27
N MET A 113 5.38 -2.97 7.97
CA MET A 113 4.54 -2.35 6.94
C MET A 113 3.06 -2.67 7.12
N GLN A 114 2.70 -3.88 7.54
CA GLN A 114 1.31 -4.25 7.84
C GLN A 114 0.71 -3.32 8.90
N LYS A 115 1.42 -3.10 10.02
CA LYS A 115 0.95 -2.23 11.11
C LYS A 115 0.76 -0.80 10.64
N GLU A 116 1.72 -0.26 9.90
CA GLU A 116 1.65 1.09 9.34
C GLU A 116 0.48 1.26 8.37
N LEU A 117 0.24 0.27 7.52
CA LEU A 117 -0.86 0.29 6.55
C LEU A 117 -2.23 0.11 7.23
N GLU A 118 -2.33 -0.77 8.23
CA GLU A 118 -3.57 -0.95 9.00
C GLU A 118 -3.94 0.33 9.76
N GLU A 119 -2.95 1.01 10.34
CA GLU A 119 -3.13 2.33 10.95
C GLU A 119 -3.61 3.37 9.92
N ALA A 120 -2.93 3.47 8.78
CA ALA A 120 -3.28 4.45 7.73
C ALA A 120 -4.69 4.20 7.16
N VAL A 121 -5.07 2.94 6.95
CA VAL A 121 -6.43 2.56 6.52
C VAL A 121 -7.45 2.91 7.60
N ARG A 122 -7.15 2.64 8.88
CA ARG A 122 -8.04 2.97 10.00
C ARG A 122 -8.27 4.48 10.10
N VAL A 123 -7.20 5.28 10.08
CA VAL A 123 -7.26 6.75 10.13
C VAL A 123 -8.10 7.29 8.97
N LYS A 124 -7.84 6.84 7.73
CA LYS A 124 -8.62 7.26 6.56
C LYS A 124 -10.10 6.91 6.70
N LYS A 125 -10.40 5.71 7.20
CA LYS A 125 -11.79 5.27 7.42
C LYS A 125 -12.49 6.10 8.48
N VAL A 126 -11.82 6.42 9.59
CA VAL A 126 -12.37 7.30 10.64
C VAL A 126 -12.62 8.69 10.10
N GLN A 127 -11.70 9.27 9.32
CA GLN A 127 -11.92 10.57 8.66
C GLN A 127 -13.13 10.58 7.73
N VAL A 128 -13.37 9.49 6.99
CA VAL A 128 -14.57 9.35 6.15
C VAL A 128 -15.83 9.31 7.00
N LEU A 129 -15.82 8.55 8.10
CA LEU A 129 -16.96 8.45 9.02
C LEU A 129 -17.26 9.79 9.72
N VAL A 130 -16.23 10.55 10.10
CA VAL A 130 -16.39 11.89 10.66
C VAL A 130 -17.09 12.82 9.66
N LYS A 131 -16.67 12.81 8.40
CA LYS A 131 -17.31 13.61 7.34
C LYS A 131 -18.77 13.20 7.12
N GLN A 132 -19.02 11.89 7.03
CA GLN A 132 -20.38 11.37 6.86
C GLN A 132 -21.29 11.74 8.04
N ALA A 133 -20.81 11.58 9.27
CA ALA A 133 -21.58 11.93 10.46
C ALA A 133 -21.86 13.45 10.53
N GLN A 134 -20.91 14.29 10.10
CA GLN A 134 -21.11 15.73 10.02
C GLN A 134 -22.18 16.11 8.97
N GLU A 135 -22.15 15.50 7.79
CA GLU A 135 -23.17 15.69 6.74
C GLU A 135 -24.56 15.24 7.20
N GLU A 136 -24.65 14.12 7.93
CA GLU A 136 -25.89 13.58 8.49
C GLU A 136 -26.46 14.48 9.61
N LEU A 137 -25.58 15.05 10.44
CA LEU A 137 -25.95 16.03 11.45
C LEU A 137 -26.53 17.31 10.80
N GLU A 138 -25.94 17.78 9.70
CA GLU A 138 -26.42 18.94 8.94
C GLU A 138 -27.76 18.68 8.27
N CYS A 139 -27.96 17.47 7.71
CA CYS A 139 -29.24 17.03 7.14
C CYS A 139 -30.31 16.71 8.20
N SER A 140 -30.00 16.85 9.50
CA SER A 140 -30.88 16.49 10.62
C SER A 140 -31.32 15.02 10.64
N ASP A 141 -30.55 14.11 10.03
CA ASP A 141 -30.75 12.66 10.12
C ASP A 141 -29.99 12.12 11.35
N PHE A 142 -30.50 12.45 12.54
CA PHE A 142 -29.78 12.16 13.79
C PHE A 142 -29.68 10.66 14.08
N GLY A 143 -30.68 9.86 13.70
CA GLY A 143 -30.64 8.41 13.88
C GLY A 143 -29.53 7.75 13.05
N LYS A 144 -29.31 8.19 11.80
CA LYS A 144 -28.20 7.72 10.97
C LYS A 144 -26.86 8.25 11.47
N CYS A 145 -26.80 9.54 11.83
CA CYS A 145 -25.64 10.18 12.42
C CYS A 145 -25.08 9.39 13.60
N LEU A 146 -25.92 9.02 14.58
CA LEU A 146 -25.50 8.28 15.77
C LEU A 146 -24.93 6.89 15.42
N ARG A 147 -25.52 6.20 14.44
CA ARG A 147 -24.98 4.91 13.96
C ARG A 147 -23.60 5.08 13.31
N THR A 148 -23.42 6.11 12.49
CA THR A 148 -22.15 6.44 11.84
C THR A 148 -21.07 6.81 12.88
N VAL A 149 -21.45 7.59 13.91
CA VAL A 149 -20.58 7.94 15.03
C VAL A 149 -20.15 6.71 15.81
N ASP A 150 -21.09 5.84 16.20
CA ASP A 150 -20.78 4.61 16.93
C ASP A 150 -19.86 3.68 16.11
N GLN A 151 -20.05 3.62 14.79
CA GLN A 151 -19.14 2.88 13.91
C GLN A 151 -17.73 3.47 13.93
N GLY A 152 -17.60 4.79 13.93
CA GLY A 152 -16.31 5.48 14.00
C GLY A 152 -15.60 5.30 15.35
N LEU A 153 -16.34 5.41 16.47
CA LEU A 153 -15.78 5.25 17.81
C LEU A 153 -15.34 3.81 18.11
N ARG A 154 -15.92 2.81 17.45
CA ARG A 154 -15.41 1.42 17.48
C ARG A 154 -14.04 1.27 16.82
N LEU A 155 -13.68 2.16 15.88
CA LEU A 155 -12.39 2.14 15.18
C LEU A 155 -11.35 3.03 15.88
N ASP A 156 -11.79 4.13 16.47
CA ASP A 156 -10.94 5.10 17.17
C ASP A 156 -11.67 5.60 18.42
N ALA A 157 -11.49 4.87 19.52
CA ALA A 157 -12.13 5.18 20.79
C ALA A 157 -11.56 6.50 21.34
N GLY A 158 -12.43 7.47 21.59
CA GLY A 158 -12.04 8.81 22.06
C GLY A 158 -11.71 9.80 20.93
N ASN A 159 -12.10 9.52 19.68
CA ASN A 159 -12.00 10.50 18.61
C ASN A 159 -12.82 11.75 18.93
N ALA A 160 -12.15 12.89 19.15
CA ALA A 160 -12.77 14.12 19.63
C ALA A 160 -13.85 14.69 18.69
N ASP A 161 -13.69 14.51 17.37
CA ASP A 161 -14.69 14.97 16.40
C ASP A 161 -15.96 14.14 16.48
N LEU A 162 -15.84 12.82 16.56
CA LEU A 162 -16.99 11.92 16.70
C LEU A 162 -17.73 12.14 18.02
N GLU A 163 -17.02 12.32 19.15
CA GLU A 163 -17.64 12.62 20.44
C GLU A 163 -18.38 13.97 20.43
N ARG A 164 -17.81 14.98 19.76
CA ARG A 164 -18.45 16.29 19.59
C ARG A 164 -19.69 16.23 18.70
N ILE A 165 -19.69 15.39 17.65
CA ILE A 165 -20.87 15.16 16.81
C ILE A 165 -21.94 14.42 17.60
N LYS A 166 -21.55 13.39 18.38
CA LYS A 166 -22.44 12.64 19.27
C LYS A 166 -23.22 13.54 20.22
N ALA A 167 -22.50 14.39 20.96
CA ALA A 167 -23.07 15.31 21.93
C ALA A 167 -24.05 16.33 21.31
N GLN A 168 -23.93 16.63 20.01
CA GLN A 168 -24.87 17.48 19.29
C GLN A 168 -26.10 16.71 18.78
N ALA A 169 -25.90 15.47 18.34
CA ALA A 169 -26.93 14.64 17.73
C ALA A 169 -27.88 14.01 18.76
N GLU A 170 -27.36 13.47 19.88
CA GLU A 170 -28.14 12.78 20.92
C GLU A 170 -29.34 13.60 21.45
N PRO A 171 -29.16 14.82 21.99
CA PRO A 171 -30.30 15.58 22.53
C PRO A 171 -31.26 16.06 21.44
N ARG A 172 -30.85 16.06 20.16
CA ARG A 172 -31.74 16.42 19.04
C ARG A 172 -32.56 15.21 18.58
N PHE A 173 -31.97 14.02 18.60
CA PHE A 173 -32.66 12.76 18.33
C PHE A 173 -33.75 12.50 19.38
N GLU A 174 -33.42 12.62 20.67
CA GLU A 174 -34.37 12.43 21.78
C GLU A 174 -35.56 13.41 21.77
N ARG A 175 -35.42 14.56 21.10
CA ARG A 175 -36.50 15.55 20.93
C ARG A 175 -37.39 15.29 19.72
N GLN A 176 -36.96 14.41 18.81
CA GLN A 176 -37.69 14.04 17.60
C GLN A 176 -38.50 12.74 17.76
N GLU A 177 -38.16 11.91 18.76
CA GLU A 177 -38.94 10.75 19.21
C GLU A 177 -40.06 11.14 20.17
#